data_AF-A0A7X3XJ55-F1
#
_entry.id   AF-A0A7X3XJ55-F1
#
_cell.length_a   1.000
_cell.length_b   1.000
_cell.length_c   1.000
_cell.angle_alpha   90.00
_cell.angle_beta   90.00
_cell.angle_gamma   90.00
#
_symmetry.space_group_name_H-M   'P 1'
#
loop_
_entity.id
_entity.type
_entity.pdbx_description
1 polymer ?
#
loop_
_entity_poly.entity_id
_entity_poly.type
_entity_poly.pdbx_seq_one_letter_code
_entity_poly.pdbx_strand_id
1 'polypeptide(L)'
;MQTEPVTVCDNRGAGLDDGKWHHVAVVFSRTKGERYVYVDGEQQGNPIDHSSVKGSIDHENGFAIGVSMGDHRGGSFFNGVIDQVALFKGELDKDDIETVMNNMEEFLPVSPLGHLTTTWGKVKQASQ
;
A
#
# COMPACT_ATOMS: atom_id res chain seq x y z
N MET A 1 -29.20 15.43 -3.58
CA MET A 1 -28.23 14.81 -2.65
C MET A 1 -26.86 15.25 -3.13
N GLN A 2 -26.17 16.07 -2.34
CA GLN A 2 -24.84 16.59 -2.68
C GLN A 2 -23.82 15.45 -2.53
N THR A 3 -23.01 15.23 -3.55
CA THR A 3 -21.86 14.33 -3.49
C THR A 3 -20.66 15.18 -3.05
N GLU A 4 -20.18 14.94 -1.84
CA GLU A 4 -18.94 15.51 -1.30
C GLU A 4 -17.73 15.16 -2.20
N PRO A 5 -16.66 15.99 -2.25
CA PRO A 5 -15.53 15.76 -3.12
C PRO A 5 -14.69 14.59 -2.60
N VAL A 6 -14.60 13.53 -3.40
CA VAL A 6 -13.73 12.38 -3.17
C VAL A 6 -12.28 12.86 -3.24
N THR A 7 -11.62 13.00 -2.09
CA THR A 7 -10.17 13.18 -2.04
C THR A 7 -9.54 11.79 -1.98
N VAL A 8 -9.12 11.28 -3.14
CA VAL A 8 -8.09 10.24 -3.19
C VAL A 8 -6.91 10.84 -3.93
N CYS A 9 -5.73 10.81 -3.35
CA CYS A 9 -4.55 11.44 -3.93
C CYS A 9 -4.02 10.76 -5.22
N ASP A 10 -4.66 9.68 -5.70
CA ASP A 10 -4.53 9.17 -7.08
C ASP A 10 -5.59 8.10 -7.48
N ASN A 11 -6.87 8.17 -7.05
CA ASN A 11 -7.88 7.23 -7.59
C ASN A 11 -8.37 7.72 -8.95
N ARG A 12 -7.58 7.50 -10.00
CA ARG A 12 -7.98 7.77 -11.40
C ARG A 12 -9.06 6.81 -11.92
N GLY A 13 -10.06 6.49 -11.10
CA GLY A 13 -11.14 5.56 -11.46
C GLY A 13 -10.75 4.09 -11.40
N ALA A 14 -9.78 3.72 -10.55
CA ALA A 14 -9.35 2.33 -10.37
C ALA A 14 -10.37 1.47 -9.61
N GLY A 15 -11.40 2.06 -9.01
CA GLY A 15 -12.51 1.32 -8.40
C GLY A 15 -12.12 0.52 -7.15
N LEU A 16 -11.19 1.05 -6.35
CA LEU A 16 -10.65 0.38 -5.16
C LEU A 16 -11.63 0.34 -3.97
N ASP A 17 -12.78 1.02 -4.08
CA ASP A 17 -13.84 1.09 -3.08
C ASP A 17 -14.94 0.04 -3.32
N ASP A 18 -14.57 -1.13 -3.83
CA ASP A 18 -15.49 -2.21 -4.18
C ASP A 18 -15.71 -3.25 -3.06
N GLY A 19 -15.06 -3.05 -1.90
CA GLY A 19 -15.13 -3.94 -0.74
C GLY A 19 -14.24 -5.17 -0.83
N LYS A 20 -13.34 -5.27 -1.82
CA LYS A 20 -12.34 -6.34 -1.92
C LYS A 20 -10.98 -5.90 -1.38
N TRP A 21 -10.11 -6.89 -1.15
CA TRP A 21 -8.71 -6.64 -0.88
C TRP A 21 -8.00 -6.24 -2.16
N HIS A 22 -7.17 -5.20 -2.07
CA HIS A 22 -6.30 -4.74 -3.13
C HIS A 22 -4.86 -4.65 -2.62
N HIS A 23 -3.93 -5.09 -3.44
CA HIS A 23 -2.52 -4.83 -3.20
C HIS A 23 -2.14 -3.49 -3.83
N VAL A 24 -1.53 -2.59 -3.05
CA VAL A 24 -1.10 -1.28 -3.52
C VAL A 24 0.38 -1.09 -3.24
N ALA A 25 1.15 -0.77 -4.28
CA ALA A 25 2.57 -0.44 -4.14
C ALA A 25 2.88 0.90 -4.80
N VAL A 26 3.79 1.65 -4.18
CA VAL A 26 4.30 2.92 -4.71
C VAL A 26 5.82 2.84 -4.74
N VAL A 27 6.39 3.02 -5.93
CA VAL A 27 7.84 2.97 -6.15
C VAL A 27 8.34 4.36 -6.49
N PHE A 28 9.37 4.82 -5.78
CA PHE A 28 10.06 6.07 -6.06
C PHE A 28 11.44 5.80 -6.68
N SER A 29 11.58 6.04 -7.97
CA SER A 29 12.86 5.96 -8.67
C SER A 29 13.56 7.32 -8.63
N ARG A 30 14.55 7.46 -7.73
CA ARG A 30 15.37 8.68 -7.64
C ARG A 30 16.33 8.84 -8.83
N THR A 31 16.72 7.74 -9.46
CA THR A 31 17.61 7.72 -10.63
C THR A 31 16.92 8.25 -11.87
N LYS A 32 15.66 7.86 -12.09
CA LYS A 32 14.83 8.34 -13.20
C LYS A 32 14.09 9.65 -12.86
N GLY A 33 13.93 9.95 -11.58
CA GLY A 33 13.11 11.07 -11.13
C GLY A 33 11.62 10.81 -11.33
N GLU A 34 11.20 9.55 -11.19
CA GLU A 34 9.83 9.10 -11.48
C GLU A 34 9.22 8.37 -10.29
N ARG A 35 7.90 8.44 -10.18
CA ARG A 35 7.07 7.65 -9.26
C ARG A 35 6.15 6.74 -10.06
N TYR A 36 6.02 5.51 -9.61
CA TYR A 36 5.14 4.50 -10.16
C TYR A 36 4.13 4.06 -9.09
N VAL A 37 2.90 3.79 -9.49
CA VAL A 37 1.84 3.25 -8.63
C VAL A 37 1.38 1.95 -9.25
N TYR A 38 1.27 0.91 -8.43
CA TYR A 38 0.77 -0.40 -8.83
C TYR A 38 -0.47 -0.74 -8.00
N VAL A 39 -1.47 -1.30 -8.65
CA VAL A 39 -2.66 -1.88 -8.03
C VAL A 39 -2.75 -3.31 -8.54
N ASP A 40 -2.85 -4.27 -7.62
CA ASP A 40 -2.97 -5.71 -7.93
C ASP A 40 -1.90 -6.22 -8.92
N GLY A 41 -0.67 -5.69 -8.78
CA GLY A 41 0.49 -6.03 -9.60
C GLY A 41 0.60 -5.24 -10.92
N GLU A 42 -0.44 -4.49 -11.29
CA GLU A 42 -0.48 -3.72 -12.53
C GLU A 42 -0.16 -2.25 -12.32
N GLN A 43 0.75 -1.71 -13.14
CA GLN A 43 1.09 -0.28 -13.10
C GLN A 43 -0.11 0.57 -13.54
N GLN A 44 -0.47 1.54 -12.72
CA GLN A 44 -1.58 2.45 -12.97
C GLN A 44 -1.09 3.69 -13.73
N GLY A 45 -1.40 3.74 -15.02
CA GLY A 45 -1.07 4.86 -15.90
C GLY A 45 0.42 5.02 -16.18
N ASN A 46 0.80 6.21 -16.65
CA ASN A 46 2.18 6.54 -16.99
C ASN A 46 3.00 6.90 -15.74
N PRO A 47 4.35 6.74 -15.80
CA PRO A 47 5.24 7.23 -14.75
C PRO A 47 4.98 8.71 -14.44
N ILE A 48 5.03 9.05 -13.16
CA ILE A 48 4.72 10.40 -12.67
C ILE A 48 6.05 11.11 -12.38
N ASP A 49 6.27 12.27 -12.98
CA ASP A 49 7.46 13.09 -12.70
C ASP A 49 7.53 13.42 -11.20
N HIS A 50 8.64 13.03 -10.60
CA HIS A 50 8.96 13.24 -9.19
C HIS A 50 10.39 13.81 -9.03
N SER A 51 10.97 14.35 -10.11
CA SER A 51 12.35 14.84 -10.16
C SER A 51 12.58 16.09 -9.29
N SER A 52 11.52 16.85 -9.00
CA SER A 52 11.55 18.05 -8.16
C SER A 52 11.67 17.75 -6.67
N VAL A 53 11.27 16.55 -6.24
CA VAL A 53 11.38 16.12 -4.85
C VAL A 53 12.75 15.48 -4.66
N LYS A 54 13.61 16.15 -3.90
CA LYS A 54 14.97 15.73 -3.60
C LYS A 54 15.19 15.72 -2.09
N GLY A 55 16.01 14.80 -1.60
CA GLY A 55 16.39 14.74 -0.18
C GLY A 55 15.80 13.56 0.59
N SER A 56 15.89 13.66 1.92
CA SER A 56 15.46 12.61 2.84
C SER A 56 13.94 12.46 2.87
N ILE A 57 13.48 11.24 3.14
CA ILE A 57 12.08 10.97 3.50
C ILE A 57 11.83 11.18 5.00
N ASP A 58 12.85 11.60 5.75
CA ASP A 58 12.72 11.97 7.15
C ASP A 58 11.70 13.10 7.29
N HIS A 59 10.74 12.89 8.17
CA HIS A 59 9.66 13.83 8.42
C HIS A 59 9.48 13.97 9.93
N GLU A 60 9.42 15.20 10.42
CA GLU A 60 9.34 15.48 11.86
C GLU A 60 8.09 14.88 12.52
N ASN A 61 7.00 14.72 11.75
CA ASN A 61 5.75 14.12 12.26
C ASN A 61 5.78 12.58 12.29
N GLY A 62 6.92 11.95 11.96
CA GLY A 62 7.07 10.50 11.91
C GLY A 62 6.39 9.83 10.71
N PHE A 63 6.51 8.51 10.65
CA PHE A 63 5.84 7.65 9.66
C PHE A 63 4.49 7.18 10.23
N ALA A 64 3.42 7.39 9.48
CA ALA A 64 2.07 7.02 9.89
C ALA A 64 1.40 6.14 8.83
N ILE A 65 0.60 5.18 9.28
CA ILE A 65 -0.23 4.30 8.44
C ILE A 65 -1.69 4.61 8.78
N GLY A 66 -2.53 4.71 7.75
CA GLY A 66 -3.97 4.95 7.91
C GLY A 66 -4.35 6.40 8.23
N VAL A 67 -3.40 7.34 8.22
CA VAL A 67 -3.66 8.77 8.39
C VAL A 67 -2.64 9.62 7.64
N SER A 68 -3.09 10.68 6.98
CA SER A 68 -2.24 11.75 6.45
C SER A 68 -2.25 12.93 7.42
N MET A 69 -1.06 13.35 7.88
CA MET A 69 -0.88 14.40 8.88
C MET A 69 -0.50 15.77 8.27
N GLY A 70 -0.54 15.88 6.93
CA GLY A 70 0.14 16.95 6.17
C GLY A 70 -0.69 18.19 5.81
N ASP A 71 -1.98 18.24 6.13
CA ASP A 71 -2.88 19.25 5.56
C ASP A 71 -3.27 20.40 6.51
N HIS A 72 -2.66 20.52 7.71
CA HIS A 72 -2.99 21.53 8.74
C HIS A 72 -4.50 21.61 9.10
N ARG A 73 -5.30 20.61 8.70
CA ARG A 73 -6.76 20.59 8.76
C ARG A 73 -7.31 19.50 9.68
N GLY A 74 -6.47 18.89 10.50
CA GLY A 74 -6.87 17.85 11.45
C GLY A 74 -6.62 16.41 10.98
N GLY A 75 -5.88 16.24 9.87
CA GLY A 75 -5.50 14.95 9.33
C GLY A 75 -6.62 14.25 8.56
N SER A 76 -6.25 13.54 7.50
CA SER A 76 -7.18 12.71 6.71
C SER A 76 -7.01 11.24 7.09
N PHE A 77 -8.07 10.60 7.60
CA PHE A 77 -8.05 9.22 8.08
C PHE A 77 -8.51 8.22 7.01
N PHE A 78 -7.83 7.09 6.91
CA PHE A 78 -8.23 5.98 6.06
C PHE A 78 -9.43 5.25 6.70
N ASN A 79 -10.47 5.02 5.91
CA ASN A 79 -11.65 4.27 6.32
C ASN A 79 -11.64 2.90 5.64
N GLY A 80 -10.97 1.93 6.28
CA GLY A 80 -10.85 0.57 5.78
C GLY A 80 -9.93 -0.28 6.65
N VAL A 81 -9.56 -1.45 6.15
CA VAL A 81 -8.57 -2.34 6.78
C VAL A 81 -7.26 -2.29 6.00
N ILE A 82 -6.15 -2.35 6.73
CA ILE A 82 -4.80 -2.41 6.16
C ILE A 82 -4.15 -3.65 6.77
N ASP A 83 -3.53 -4.46 5.93
CA ASP A 83 -2.73 -5.61 6.35
C ASP A 83 -1.47 -5.70 5.49
N GLN A 84 -0.46 -6.41 5.99
CA GLN A 84 0.81 -6.69 5.31
C GLN A 84 1.50 -5.42 4.76
N VAL A 85 1.94 -4.55 5.68
CA VAL A 85 2.69 -3.34 5.31
C VAL A 85 4.18 -3.63 5.29
N ALA A 86 4.85 -3.36 4.17
CA ALA A 86 6.30 -3.40 4.04
C ALA A 86 6.86 -2.11 3.46
N LEU A 87 8.12 -1.83 3.81
CA LEU A 87 8.90 -0.72 3.29
C LEU A 87 10.26 -1.24 2.86
N PHE A 88 10.63 -0.95 1.62
CA PHE A 88 11.88 -1.42 1.02
C PHE A 88 12.85 -0.26 0.80
N LYS A 89 14.14 -0.55 0.94
CA LYS A 89 15.20 0.38 0.57
C LYS A 89 15.62 0.12 -0.88
N GLY A 90 15.05 0.86 -1.82
CA GLY A 90 15.40 0.78 -3.24
C GLY A 90 14.18 0.94 -4.14
N GLU A 91 14.44 0.95 -5.45
CA GLU A 91 13.39 0.78 -6.44
C GLU A 91 13.13 -0.72 -6.63
N LEU A 92 11.86 -1.12 -6.58
CA LEU A 92 11.41 -2.45 -6.96
C LEU A 92 10.91 -2.39 -8.39
N ASP A 93 11.25 -3.39 -9.19
CA ASP A 93 10.68 -3.53 -10.53
C ASP A 93 9.32 -4.27 -10.50
N LYS A 94 8.72 -4.47 -11.67
CA LYS A 94 7.39 -5.09 -11.77
C LYS A 94 7.39 -6.53 -11.26
N ASP A 95 8.45 -7.29 -11.51
CA ASP A 95 8.54 -8.70 -11.14
C ASP A 95 8.74 -8.82 -9.61
N ASP A 96 9.51 -7.89 -9.02
CA ASP A 96 9.61 -7.74 -7.57
C ASP A 96 8.24 -7.43 -6.94
N ILE A 97 7.46 -6.51 -7.53
CA ILE A 97 6.12 -6.15 -7.04
C ILE A 97 5.15 -7.34 -7.10
N GLU A 98 5.16 -8.11 -8.19
CA GLU A 98 4.36 -9.33 -8.31
C GLU A 98 4.80 -10.39 -7.29
N THR A 99 6.10 -10.49 -7.03
CA THR A 99 6.64 -11.42 -6.02
C THR A 99 6.19 -11.01 -4.62
N VAL A 100 6.31 -9.74 -4.26
CA VAL A 100 5.84 -9.22 -2.96
C VAL A 100 4.36 -9.45 -2.80
N MET A 101 3.53 -9.13 -3.80
CA MET A 101 2.09 -9.32 -3.74
C MET A 101 1.69 -10.78 -3.46
N ASN A 102 2.33 -11.73 -4.15
CA ASN A 102 1.95 -13.14 -4.09
C ASN A 102 2.59 -13.88 -2.90
N ASN A 103 3.76 -13.44 -2.43
CA ASN A 103 4.57 -14.17 -1.46
C ASN A 103 4.95 -13.33 -0.23
N MET A 104 4.18 -12.29 0.10
CA MET A 104 4.50 -11.40 1.24
C MET A 104 4.67 -12.14 2.57
N GLU A 105 3.92 -13.23 2.75
CA GLU A 105 3.99 -14.08 3.95
C GLU A 105 5.37 -14.72 4.16
N GLU A 106 6.15 -14.89 3.10
CA GLU A 106 7.53 -15.40 3.16
C GLU A 106 8.54 -14.35 3.66
N PHE A 107 8.18 -13.06 3.60
CA PHE A 107 9.01 -11.93 4.03
C PHE A 107 8.76 -11.49 5.47
N LEU A 108 7.85 -12.14 6.21
CA LEU A 108 7.55 -11.76 7.57
C LEU A 108 8.63 -12.25 8.55
N PRO A 109 9.14 -11.39 9.45
CA PRO A 109 10.12 -11.79 10.48
C PRO A 109 9.54 -12.79 11.50
N VAL A 110 8.23 -13.00 11.48
CA VAL A 110 7.54 -14.02 12.26
C VAL A 110 7.10 -15.16 11.35
N SER A 111 8.04 -16.04 11.05
CA SER A 111 7.70 -17.38 10.56
C SER A 111 6.97 -18.14 11.69
N PRO A 112 5.80 -18.73 11.46
CA PRO A 112 5.18 -19.63 12.42
C PRO A 112 5.92 -20.99 12.52
N LEU A 113 7.07 -21.18 11.86
CA LEU A 113 7.94 -22.32 12.13
C LEU A 113 8.53 -22.23 13.55
N GLY A 114 7.79 -22.77 14.51
CA GLY A 114 8.27 -23.04 15.87
C GLY A 114 7.59 -22.27 17.00
N HIS A 115 6.74 -21.29 16.68
CA HIS A 115 5.92 -20.60 17.67
C HIS A 115 4.45 -20.92 17.41
N LEU A 116 3.70 -21.27 18.46
CA LEU A 116 2.26 -21.46 18.40
C LEU A 116 1.61 -20.17 17.88
N THR A 117 1.47 -20.06 16.57
CA THR A 117 0.64 -19.02 15.96
C THR A 117 -0.78 -19.32 16.42
N THR A 118 -1.41 -18.32 17.06
CA THR A 118 -2.87 -18.37 17.26
C THR A 118 -3.48 -18.19 15.88
N THR A 119 -3.70 -19.29 15.16
CA THR A 119 -4.51 -19.27 13.95
C THR A 119 -5.89 -18.77 14.36
N TRP A 120 -6.26 -17.54 13.99
CA TRP A 120 -7.67 -17.18 13.93
C TRP A 120 -8.29 -18.07 12.86
N GLY A 121 -9.08 -19.03 13.33
CA GLY A 121 -9.28 -20.33 12.68
C GLY A 121 -9.97 -20.32 11.32
N LYS A 122 -9.80 -21.43 10.60
CA LYS A 122 -10.78 -21.89 9.61
C LYS A 122 -12.03 -22.38 10.35
N VAL A 123 -13.13 -21.64 10.24
CA VAL A 123 -14.49 -22.17 10.37
C VAL A 123 -15.24 -21.63 9.15
N LYS A 124 -15.58 -22.44 8.15
CA LYS A 124 -16.59 -23.48 8.23
C LYS A 124 -16.49 -24.46 7.04
N GLN A 125 -16.27 -25.73 7.33
CA GLN A 125 -16.81 -26.87 6.59
C GLN A 125 -17.41 -27.79 7.66
N ALA A 126 -18.53 -28.50 7.50
CA ALA A 126 -19.45 -28.78 6.40
C ALA A 126 -20.87 -28.93 7.04
N SER A 127 -21.99 -29.21 6.38
CA SER A 127 -22.29 -30.39 5.57
C SER A 127 -23.74 -30.35 5.05
N GLN A 128 -23.91 -31.01 3.89
CA GLN A 128 -25.13 -31.54 3.24
C GLN A 128 -26.15 -30.55 2.68
#